data_AF-A0A1D6NA44-F1
#
_entry.id   AF-A0A1D6NA44-F1
#
_cell.length_a   1.000
_cell.length_b   1.000
_cell.length_c   1.000
_cell.angle_alpha   90.00
_cell.angle_beta   90.00
_cell.angle_gamma   90.00
#
_symmetry.space_group_name_H-M   'P 1'
#
loop_
_entity.id
_entity.type
_entity.pdbx_description
1 polymer ?
#
loop_
_entity_poly.entity_id
_entity_poly.type
_entity_poly.pdbx_seq_one_letter_code
_entity_poly.pdbx_strand_id
1 'polypeptide(L)'
;MSAAAFAKGLLDLEGELTPILVSLVSKDSSMLDGLQDGTIDINEAKAQLHDIITSSEVAHYNEPMEFPWMVDGARVPKNAAQLLTDLAELTKEITAQVKMLSDDEDEKAAIGSDSPNPPYDIAKALGKAEIDTDRLLAGLPCGSESFLLMFARWKKLERDLYNERKKRFDTTQIPDIYDSCKYDLLHNSHLNLTGLSDLFEVSQLLADSVIPNEYGINPKQKLKIGSKIARRLLGKILIDLHNTRREVAAAAAESDIYNDIMTVSSAKRKERSYYEEVKHECVERSISNKKGIDLDDSHEETKYCLDPK
;
A
#
# COMPACT_ATOMS: atom_id res chain seq x y z
N MET A 1 -5.74 8.49 3.49
CA MET A 1 -5.85 8.24 2.03
C MET A 1 -5.92 6.74 1.83
N SER A 2 -6.80 6.22 0.98
CA SER A 2 -6.94 4.77 0.76
C SER A 2 -5.99 4.29 -0.35
N ALA A 3 -5.59 3.02 -0.36
CA ALA A 3 -4.68 2.49 -1.37
C ALA A 3 -5.31 2.56 -2.78
N ALA A 4 -6.64 2.39 -2.86
CA ALA A 4 -7.39 2.59 -4.09
C ALA A 4 -7.37 4.06 -4.56
N ALA A 5 -7.51 5.01 -3.63
CA ALA A 5 -7.45 6.44 -3.96
C ALA A 5 -6.06 6.87 -4.44
N PHE A 6 -5.00 6.34 -3.83
CA PHE A 6 -3.62 6.57 -4.28
C PHE A 6 -3.38 6.00 -5.69
N ALA A 7 -3.75 4.74 -5.92
CA ALA A 7 -3.59 4.10 -7.24
C ALA A 7 -4.35 4.87 -8.33
N LYS A 8 -5.58 5.32 -8.03
CA LYS A 8 -6.35 6.16 -8.95
C LYS A 8 -5.62 7.46 -9.30
N GLY A 9 -5.13 8.18 -8.29
CA GLY A 9 -4.41 9.44 -8.49
C GLY A 9 -3.10 9.27 -9.26
N LEU A 10 -2.37 8.18 -9.02
CA LEU A 10 -1.15 7.84 -9.78
C LEU A 10 -1.47 7.58 -11.26
N LEU A 11 -2.56 6.86 -11.53
CA LEU A 11 -2.93 6.44 -12.88
C LEU A 11 -3.59 7.56 -13.70
N ASP A 12 -4.31 8.47 -13.03
CA ASP A 12 -4.79 9.72 -13.64
C ASP A 12 -3.62 10.62 -14.14
N LEU A 13 -2.40 10.41 -13.63
CA LEU A 13 -1.18 11.11 -14.07
C LEU A 13 -0.39 10.35 -15.16
N GLU A 14 -0.50 9.02 -15.25
CA GLU A 14 0.32 8.16 -16.14
C GLU A 14 -0.37 7.63 -17.41
N GLY A 15 -1.70 7.82 -17.58
CA GLY A 15 -2.41 7.52 -18.83
C GLY A 15 -3.39 6.34 -18.76
N GLU A 16 -3.63 5.65 -19.89
CA GLU A 16 -4.63 4.55 -19.95
C GLU A 16 -4.26 3.38 -19.05
N LEU A 17 -5.10 3.16 -18.04
CA LEU A 17 -5.02 2.07 -17.08
C LEU A 17 -5.01 0.70 -17.76
N THR A 18 -4.10 -0.18 -17.32
CA THR A 18 -4.25 -1.61 -17.64
C THR A 18 -5.61 -2.10 -17.11
N PRO A 19 -6.37 -2.91 -17.88
CA PRO A 19 -7.75 -3.29 -17.50
C PRO A 19 -7.89 -3.90 -16.11
N ILE A 20 -6.84 -4.58 -15.62
CA ILE A 20 -6.77 -5.17 -14.28
C ILE A 20 -6.73 -4.07 -13.21
N LEU A 21 -5.90 -3.04 -13.38
CA LEU A 21 -5.84 -1.90 -12.47
C LEU A 21 -7.14 -1.08 -12.51
N VAL A 22 -7.78 -0.93 -13.68
CA VAL A 22 -9.11 -0.30 -13.77
C VAL A 22 -10.11 -1.02 -12.88
N SER A 23 -10.18 -2.36 -13.00
CA SER A 23 -11.12 -3.16 -12.21
C SER A 23 -10.82 -3.08 -10.72
N LEU A 24 -9.55 -3.20 -10.33
CA LEU A 24 -9.14 -3.17 -8.92
C LEU A 24 -9.39 -1.81 -8.27
N VAL A 25 -9.24 -0.72 -9.00
CA VAL A 25 -9.43 0.64 -8.48
C VAL A 25 -10.89 1.09 -8.56
N SER A 26 -11.64 0.67 -9.59
CA SER A 26 -12.99 1.19 -9.85
C SER A 26 -14.11 0.29 -9.31
N LYS A 27 -13.93 -1.04 -9.33
CA LYS A 27 -14.94 -2.02 -8.94
C LYS A 27 -14.59 -2.71 -7.63
N ASP A 28 -13.31 -3.03 -7.44
CA ASP A 28 -12.83 -3.83 -6.32
C ASP A 28 -12.01 -3.00 -5.31
N SER A 29 -12.27 -1.68 -5.19
CA SER A 29 -11.48 -0.75 -4.36
C SER A 29 -11.34 -1.21 -2.90
N SER A 30 -12.40 -1.80 -2.35
CA SER A 30 -12.39 -2.39 -1.00
C SER A 30 -11.35 -3.50 -0.80
N MET A 31 -10.89 -4.16 -1.87
CA MET A 31 -9.84 -5.18 -1.81
C MET A 31 -8.45 -4.58 -1.62
N LEU A 32 -8.25 -3.32 -2.03
CA LEU A 32 -7.00 -2.59 -1.81
C LEU A 32 -6.91 -2.05 -0.38
N ASP A 33 -8.04 -1.92 0.31
CA ASP A 33 -8.16 -1.41 1.68
C ASP A 33 -8.45 -2.53 2.72
N GLY A 34 -8.00 -3.77 2.43
CA GLY A 34 -8.28 -5.00 3.19
C GLY A 34 -7.72 -5.10 4.63
N LEU A 35 -7.36 -3.98 5.25
CA LEU A 35 -6.86 -3.94 6.64
C LEU A 35 -7.86 -4.54 7.65
N GLN A 36 -9.16 -4.47 7.35
CA GLN A 36 -10.22 -4.93 8.26
C GLN A 36 -10.09 -6.41 8.61
N ASP A 37 -9.64 -7.26 7.68
CA ASP A 37 -9.57 -8.72 7.85
C ASP A 37 -8.47 -9.17 8.83
N GLY A 38 -7.52 -8.29 9.18
CA GLY A 38 -6.41 -8.54 10.09
C GLY A 38 -6.46 -7.77 11.42
N THR A 39 -7.46 -6.93 11.64
CA THR A 39 -7.48 -5.91 12.72
C THR A 39 -7.22 -6.47 14.12
N ILE A 40 -7.80 -7.63 14.46
CA ILE A 40 -7.63 -8.24 15.79
C ILE A 40 -6.17 -8.62 16.04
N ASP A 41 -5.54 -9.30 15.08
CA ASP A 41 -4.16 -9.74 15.20
C ASP A 41 -3.18 -8.54 15.17
N ILE A 42 -3.50 -7.51 14.38
CA ILE A 42 -2.75 -6.25 14.36
C ILE A 42 -2.80 -5.57 15.72
N ASN A 43 -4.00 -5.45 16.32
CA ASN A 43 -4.16 -4.83 17.64
C ASN A 43 -3.43 -5.61 18.74
N GLU A 44 -3.44 -6.95 18.66
CA GLU A 44 -2.66 -7.80 19.56
C GLU A 44 -1.15 -7.57 19.41
N ALA A 45 -0.64 -7.51 18.17
CA ALA A 45 0.76 -7.20 17.90
C ALA A 45 1.16 -5.81 18.39
N LYS A 46 0.32 -4.79 18.16
CA LYS A 46 0.53 -3.42 18.65
C LYS A 46 0.55 -3.36 20.18
N ALA A 47 -0.31 -4.12 20.87
CA ALA A 47 -0.32 -4.19 22.33
C ALA A 47 0.97 -4.82 22.87
N GLN A 48 1.41 -5.94 22.31
CA GLN A 48 2.68 -6.59 22.71
C GLN A 48 3.89 -5.66 22.44
N LEU A 49 3.88 -4.96 21.31
CA LEU A 49 4.93 -3.99 20.97
C LEU A 49 4.94 -2.80 21.94
N HIS A 50 3.77 -2.29 22.33
CA HIS A 50 3.63 -1.24 23.34
C HIS A 50 4.28 -1.65 24.67
N ASP A 51 4.02 -2.89 25.11
CA ASP A 51 4.61 -3.43 26.32
C ASP A 51 6.14 -3.53 26.22
N ILE A 52 6.69 -3.97 25.07
CA ILE A 52 8.14 -4.07 24.84
C ILE A 52 8.82 -2.69 24.90
N ILE A 53 8.25 -1.69 24.22
CA ILE A 53 8.78 -0.33 24.18
C ILE A 53 8.73 0.32 25.57
N THR A 54 7.65 0.09 26.32
CA THR A 54 7.42 0.73 27.63
C THR A 54 8.17 0.04 28.77
N SER A 55 8.34 -1.29 28.71
CA SER A 55 8.92 -2.06 29.82
C SER A 55 10.45 -1.99 29.90
N SER A 56 11.14 -1.49 28.85
CA SER A 56 12.61 -1.47 28.73
C SER A 56 13.31 -2.83 28.90
N GLU A 57 12.56 -3.90 29.14
CA GLU A 57 13.01 -5.29 29.08
C GLU A 57 13.16 -5.68 27.61
N VAL A 58 14.24 -5.22 26.99
CA VAL A 58 14.71 -5.91 25.79
C VAL A 58 15.12 -7.29 26.24
N ALA A 59 14.49 -8.31 25.69
CA ALA A 59 14.87 -9.68 25.96
C ALA A 59 16.40 -9.82 25.82
N HIS A 60 17.04 -10.25 26.91
CA HIS A 60 18.48 -10.39 27.03
C HIS A 60 19.00 -11.41 26.01
N TYR A 61 19.36 -10.97 24.82
CA TYR A 61 20.03 -11.81 23.83
C TYR A 61 21.46 -11.31 23.66
N ASN A 62 22.36 -11.85 24.49
CA ASN A 62 23.80 -11.63 24.42
C ASN A 62 24.49 -12.53 23.37
N GLU A 63 23.73 -13.24 22.53
CA GLU A 63 24.28 -14.09 21.47
C GLU A 63 24.05 -13.49 20.09
N PRO A 64 25.05 -13.56 19.18
CA PRO A 64 24.86 -13.17 17.79
C PRO A 64 23.91 -14.18 17.14
N MET A 65 22.63 -13.81 17.08
CA MET A 65 21.59 -14.66 16.52
C MET A 65 21.67 -14.62 14.99
N GLU A 66 21.68 -15.80 14.35
CA GLU A 66 21.79 -15.97 12.91
C GLU A 66 20.68 -15.24 12.12
N PHE A 67 19.52 -14.99 12.77
CA PHE A 67 18.36 -14.33 12.18
C PHE A 67 17.72 -13.27 13.11
N PRO A 68 18.25 -12.03 13.14
CA PRO A 68 17.75 -10.96 14.00
C PRO A 68 16.28 -10.58 13.82
N TRP A 69 15.66 -10.96 12.69
CA TRP A 69 14.25 -10.70 12.35
C TRP A 69 13.27 -11.76 12.90
N MET A 70 13.78 -12.81 13.57
CA MET A 70 12.96 -13.89 14.15
C MET A 70 12.55 -13.63 15.61
N VAL A 71 13.00 -12.52 16.21
CA VAL A 71 12.80 -12.21 17.63
C VAL A 71 11.64 -11.23 17.80
N ASP A 72 10.83 -11.45 18.84
CA ASP A 72 9.77 -10.53 19.24
C ASP A 72 10.35 -9.14 19.53
N GLY A 73 9.82 -8.11 18.84
CA GLY A 73 10.30 -6.74 19.02
C GLY A 73 11.70 -6.50 18.43
N ALA A 74 12.10 -7.29 17.42
CA ALA A 74 13.33 -7.06 16.69
C ALA A 74 13.47 -5.57 16.29
N ARG A 75 14.66 -5.02 16.54
CA ARG A 75 15.06 -3.62 16.27
C ARG A 75 14.50 -2.56 17.22
N VAL A 76 13.75 -2.92 18.27
CA VAL A 76 13.39 -1.94 19.31
C VAL A 76 14.67 -1.47 20.04
N PRO A 77 14.94 -0.15 20.14
CA PRO A 77 16.11 0.37 20.82
C PRO A 77 16.13 -0.01 22.31
N LYS A 78 17.33 -0.23 22.89
CA LYS A 78 17.47 -0.55 24.32
C LYS A 78 16.99 0.58 25.24
N ASN A 79 17.07 1.81 24.77
CA ASN A 79 16.64 3.02 25.46
C ASN A 79 15.25 3.48 24.99
N ALA A 80 14.40 2.61 24.43
CA ALA A 80 13.11 2.98 23.84
C ALA A 80 12.19 3.78 24.79
N ALA A 81 12.17 3.44 26.09
CA ALA A 81 11.40 4.19 27.09
C ALA A 81 11.91 5.63 27.30
N GLN A 82 13.24 5.84 27.22
CA GLN A 82 13.83 7.18 27.27
C GLN A 82 13.51 7.93 25.98
N LEU A 83 13.68 7.30 24.81
CA LEU A 83 13.35 7.89 23.51
C LEU A 83 11.87 8.30 23.42
N LEU A 84 10.95 7.54 24.03
CA LEU A 84 9.54 7.92 24.13
C LEU A 84 9.33 9.22 24.92
N THR A 85 10.11 9.39 25.99
CA THR A 85 10.07 10.60 26.82
C THR A 85 10.61 11.78 26.03
N ASP A 86 11.79 11.62 25.41
CA ASP A 86 12.43 12.61 24.56
C ASP A 86 11.50 13.01 23.39
N LEU A 87 10.84 12.03 22.76
CA LEU A 87 9.86 12.24 21.70
C LEU A 87 8.71 13.16 22.14
N ALA A 88 8.14 12.92 23.33
CA ALA A 88 7.04 13.73 23.84
C ALA A 88 7.49 15.14 24.26
N GLU A 89 8.68 15.28 24.84
CA GLU A 89 9.24 16.60 25.21
C GLU A 89 9.52 17.44 23.97
N LEU A 90 10.20 16.87 22.98
CA LEU A 90 10.48 17.56 21.71
C LEU A 90 9.19 17.87 20.92
N THR A 91 8.20 16.95 20.91
CA THR A 91 6.90 17.23 20.27
C THR A 91 6.19 18.41 20.94
N LYS A 92 6.27 18.53 22.27
CA LYS A 92 5.74 19.69 23.02
C LYS A 92 6.47 20.98 22.67
N GLU A 93 7.80 20.93 22.54
CA GLU A 93 8.61 22.09 22.18
C GLU A 93 8.27 22.60 20.76
N ILE A 94 8.16 21.71 19.78
CA ILE A 94 7.71 22.06 18.43
C ILE A 94 6.30 22.63 18.45
N THR A 95 5.38 22.01 19.18
CA THR A 95 4.00 22.50 19.29
C THR A 95 3.94 23.91 19.89
N ALA A 96 4.79 24.22 20.87
CA ALA A 96 4.88 25.56 21.46
C ALA A 96 5.41 26.59 20.46
N GLN A 97 6.45 26.26 19.69
CA GLN A 97 7.00 27.14 18.65
C GLN A 97 5.97 27.46 17.57
N VAL A 98 5.26 26.44 17.06
CA VAL A 98 4.22 26.63 16.04
C VAL A 98 3.04 27.44 16.58
N LYS A 99 2.72 27.30 17.88
CA LYS A 99 1.72 28.14 18.54
C LYS A 99 2.10 29.62 18.51
N MET A 100 3.36 29.95 18.86
CA MET A 100 3.83 31.33 18.82
C MET A 100 3.74 31.91 17.40
N LEU A 101 4.10 31.14 16.38
CA LEU A 101 3.96 31.57 14.98
C LEU A 101 2.49 31.81 14.59
N SER A 102 1.56 31.00 15.11
CA SER A 102 0.12 31.20 14.90
C SER A 102 -0.39 32.47 15.59
N ASP A 103 -0.01 32.68 16.85
CA ASP A 103 -0.44 33.84 17.63
C ASP A 103 0.12 35.15 16.99
N ASP A 104 1.36 35.13 16.49
CA ASP A 104 2.00 36.27 15.79
C ASP A 104 1.31 36.61 14.44
N GLU A 105 0.81 35.61 13.71
CA GLU A 105 0.06 35.80 12.46
C GLU A 105 -1.29 36.50 12.75
N ASP A 106 -1.98 36.05 13.80
CA ASP A 106 -3.25 36.63 14.24
C ASP A 106 -3.08 38.08 14.74
N GLU A 107 -2.01 38.39 15.49
CA GLU A 107 -1.69 39.76 15.93
C GLU A 107 -1.40 40.70 14.75
N LYS A 108 -0.61 40.25 13.77
CA LYS A 108 -0.33 41.05 12.55
C LYS A 108 -1.61 41.32 11.76
N ALA A 109 -2.49 40.33 11.65
CA ALA A 109 -3.79 40.48 11.01
C ALA A 109 -4.71 41.46 11.76
N ALA A 110 -4.64 41.49 13.10
CA ALA A 110 -5.42 42.41 13.93
C ALA A 110 -4.95 43.88 13.82
N ILE A 111 -3.65 44.12 13.59
CA ILE A 111 -3.06 45.47 13.49
C ILE A 111 -3.16 46.03 12.06
N GLY A 112 -3.17 45.18 11.02
CA GLY A 112 -3.10 45.56 9.61
C GLY A 112 -4.46 45.79 8.90
N SER A 113 -5.47 46.37 9.58
CA SER A 113 -6.89 46.35 9.18
C SER A 113 -7.30 47.06 7.87
N ASP A 114 -6.41 47.29 6.90
CA ASP A 114 -6.74 47.99 5.65
C ASP A 114 -6.34 47.22 4.37
N SER A 115 -5.80 46.01 4.49
CA SER A 115 -5.54 45.15 3.33
C SER A 115 -6.48 43.94 3.34
N PRO A 116 -7.14 43.58 2.22
CA PRO A 116 -8.00 42.40 2.17
C PRO A 116 -7.15 41.17 2.49
N ASN A 117 -7.44 40.50 3.61
CA ASN A 117 -6.91 39.17 3.88
C ASN A 117 -7.14 38.33 2.63
N PRO A 118 -6.08 37.74 2.01
CA PRO A 118 -6.26 36.83 0.91
C PRO A 118 -7.26 35.76 1.39
N PRO A 119 -8.40 35.60 0.70
CA PRO A 119 -9.44 34.69 1.16
C PRO A 119 -8.81 33.32 1.31
N TYR A 120 -8.94 32.77 2.52
CA TYR A 120 -8.51 31.43 2.88
C TYR A 120 -9.13 30.43 1.90
N ASP A 121 -8.35 30.05 0.89
CA ASP A 121 -8.83 29.26 -0.23
C ASP A 121 -8.50 27.78 0.00
N ILE A 122 -9.21 27.18 0.95
CA ILE A 122 -9.19 25.72 1.21
C ILE A 122 -9.40 24.94 -0.10
N ALA A 123 -10.15 25.51 -1.05
CA ALA A 123 -10.51 24.88 -2.31
C ALA A 123 -9.36 24.88 -3.35
N LYS A 124 -8.40 25.82 -3.25
CA LYS A 124 -7.24 25.88 -4.17
C LYS A 124 -6.06 25.02 -3.71
N ALA A 125 -6.01 24.68 -2.44
CA ALA A 125 -5.01 23.78 -1.82
C ALA A 125 -5.14 22.33 -2.32
N LEU A 126 -6.36 21.87 -2.57
CA LEU A 126 -6.68 20.47 -2.91
C LEU A 126 -6.41 20.09 -4.38
N GLY A 127 -5.86 21.00 -5.20
CA GLY A 127 -5.71 20.76 -6.64
C GLY A 127 -4.43 21.31 -7.30
N LYS A 128 -3.52 21.94 -6.55
CA LYS A 128 -2.23 22.39 -7.10
C LYS A 128 -1.13 21.40 -6.70
N ALA A 129 -0.63 20.65 -7.67
CA ALA A 129 0.50 19.74 -7.50
C ALA A 129 1.84 20.47 -7.30
N GLU A 130 1.91 21.76 -7.64
CA GLU A 130 3.12 22.57 -7.54
C GLU A 130 3.22 23.30 -6.20
N ILE A 131 4.40 23.25 -5.59
CA ILE A 131 4.76 23.97 -4.37
C ILE A 131 4.62 25.48 -4.64
N ASP A 132 3.84 26.17 -3.82
CA ASP A 132 3.68 27.63 -3.90
C ASP A 132 4.94 28.32 -3.36
N THR A 133 5.91 28.54 -4.25
CA THR A 133 7.21 29.18 -3.92
C THR A 133 7.04 30.58 -3.36
N ASP A 134 6.04 31.34 -3.81
CA ASP A 134 5.79 32.70 -3.31
C ASP A 134 5.33 32.66 -1.84
N ARG A 135 4.52 31.65 -1.50
CA ARG A 135 4.08 31.40 -0.12
C ARG A 135 5.24 30.98 0.79
N LEU A 136 6.17 30.15 0.30
CA LEU A 136 7.39 29.81 1.05
C LEU A 136 8.29 31.04 1.27
N LEU A 137 8.46 31.87 0.25
CA LEU A 137 9.21 33.13 0.36
C LEU A 137 8.56 34.12 1.34
N ALA A 138 7.23 34.08 1.46
CA ALA A 138 6.49 34.84 2.46
C ALA A 138 6.59 34.28 3.89
N GLY A 139 7.32 33.18 4.09
CA GLY A 139 7.52 32.57 5.40
C GLY A 139 6.33 31.72 5.87
N LEU A 140 5.39 31.37 5.00
CA LEU A 140 4.18 30.62 5.35
C LEU A 140 4.39 29.10 5.21
N PRO A 141 3.60 28.27 5.92
CA PRO A 141 3.67 26.82 5.77
C PRO A 141 3.28 26.34 4.36
N CYS A 142 3.93 25.25 3.94
CA CYS A 142 3.70 24.57 2.67
C CYS A 142 2.31 23.90 2.62
N GLY A 143 1.87 23.50 1.43
CA GLY A 143 0.61 22.75 1.25
C GLY A 143 -0.66 23.57 1.51
N SER A 144 -0.55 24.90 1.49
CA SER A 144 -1.64 25.83 1.85
C SER A 144 -2.15 25.68 3.30
N GLU A 145 -1.35 25.07 4.18
CA GLU A 145 -1.60 25.04 5.62
C GLU A 145 -1.35 26.44 6.21
N SER A 146 -2.24 26.95 7.08
CA SER A 146 -1.99 28.16 7.88
C SER A 146 -1.26 27.80 9.18
N PHE A 147 -0.66 28.76 9.88
CA PHE A 147 -0.02 28.47 11.16
C PHE A 147 -1.00 27.91 12.19
N LEU A 148 -2.26 28.37 12.18
CA LEU A 148 -3.31 27.81 13.03
C LEU A 148 -3.58 26.33 12.75
N LEU A 149 -3.62 25.93 11.48
CA LEU A 149 -3.79 24.52 11.11
C LEU A 149 -2.57 23.69 11.47
N MET A 150 -1.36 24.22 11.22
CA MET A 150 -0.11 23.57 11.60
C MET A 150 -0.04 23.36 13.11
N PHE A 151 -0.45 24.36 13.89
CA PHE A 151 -0.56 24.27 15.35
C PHE A 151 -1.59 23.21 15.75
N ALA A 152 -2.77 23.19 15.12
CA ALA A 152 -3.80 22.20 15.42
C ALA A 152 -3.31 20.76 15.15
N ARG A 153 -2.54 20.55 14.07
CA ARG A 153 -1.89 19.27 13.74
C ARG A 153 -0.89 18.86 14.81
N TRP A 154 0.09 19.71 15.13
CA TRP A 154 1.09 19.42 16.16
C TRP A 154 0.47 19.24 17.55
N LYS A 155 -0.54 20.03 17.90
CA LYS A 155 -1.24 19.91 19.18
C LYS A 155 -2.03 18.61 19.29
N LYS A 156 -2.58 18.11 18.18
CA LYS A 156 -3.21 16.80 18.13
C LYS A 156 -2.18 15.70 18.38
N LEU A 157 -1.04 15.73 17.69
CA LEU A 157 0.05 14.74 17.86
C LEU A 157 0.56 14.72 19.31
N GLU A 158 0.79 15.90 19.90
CA GLU A 158 1.20 16.05 21.30
C GLU A 158 0.22 15.35 22.27
N ARG A 159 -1.07 15.63 22.11
CA ARG A 159 -2.13 15.10 22.98
C ARG A 159 -2.33 13.61 22.79
N ASP A 160 -2.30 13.15 21.55
CA ASP A 160 -2.59 11.76 21.19
C ASP A 160 -1.40 10.87 21.58
N LEU A 161 -0.15 11.37 21.53
CA LEU A 161 1.06 10.63 21.95
C LEU A 161 1.10 10.35 23.46
N TYR A 162 0.80 11.34 24.30
CA TYR A 162 0.96 11.20 25.75
C TYR A 162 -0.26 11.67 26.53
N ASN A 163 -0.91 10.73 27.21
CA ASN A 163 -2.03 11.02 28.08
C ASN A 163 -1.54 11.45 29.48
N GLU A 164 -1.49 12.75 29.73
CA GLU A 164 -1.01 13.31 31.01
C GLU A 164 -1.80 12.82 32.23
N ARG A 165 -3.12 12.62 32.08
CA ARG A 165 -3.99 12.17 33.19
C ARG A 165 -3.69 10.74 33.59
N LYS A 166 -3.43 9.87 32.61
CA LYS A 166 -3.14 8.44 32.81
C LYS A 166 -1.65 8.15 32.92
N LYS A 167 -0.79 9.14 32.67
CA LYS A 167 0.67 9.01 32.56
C LYS A 167 1.08 7.85 31.65
N ARG A 168 0.45 7.78 30.48
CA ARG A 168 0.62 6.66 29.55
C ARG A 168 0.85 7.16 28.13
N PHE A 169 1.86 6.60 27.48
CA PHE A 169 2.14 6.81 26.06
C PHE A 169 1.23 5.96 25.18
N ASP A 170 0.90 6.49 24.01
CA ASP A 170 0.33 5.76 22.89
C ASP A 170 1.39 5.60 21.79
N THR A 171 2.02 4.43 21.74
CA THR A 171 3.09 4.14 20.77
C THR A 171 2.57 4.08 19.33
N THR A 172 1.26 4.00 19.11
CA THR A 172 0.68 3.99 17.76
C THR A 172 0.77 5.34 17.06
N GLN A 173 1.08 6.42 17.79
CA GLN A 173 1.26 7.77 17.24
C GLN A 173 2.68 8.05 16.74
N ILE A 174 3.65 7.15 17.00
CA ILE A 174 5.05 7.31 16.58
C ILE A 174 5.18 7.48 15.06
N PRO A 175 4.50 6.68 14.20
CA PRO A 175 4.57 6.85 12.75
C PRO A 175 4.04 8.22 12.29
N ASP A 176 2.93 8.69 12.85
CA ASP A 176 2.32 9.98 12.49
C ASP A 176 3.24 11.16 12.85
N ILE A 177 3.95 11.08 13.97
CA ILE A 177 4.95 12.08 14.38
C ILE A 177 6.15 12.04 13.45
N TYR A 178 6.69 10.85 13.16
CA TYR A 178 7.82 10.69 12.24
C TYR A 178 7.50 11.28 10.85
N ASP A 179 6.33 10.95 10.30
CA ASP A 179 5.89 11.47 8.99
C ASP A 179 5.71 12.99 9.03
N SER A 180 5.15 13.55 10.11
CA SER A 180 5.01 14.99 10.30
C SER A 180 6.35 15.71 10.40
N CYS A 181 7.32 15.15 11.15
CA CYS A 181 8.68 15.70 11.24
C CYS A 181 9.35 15.71 9.87
N LYS A 182 9.27 14.58 9.17
CA LYS A 182 9.86 14.42 7.85
C LYS A 182 9.27 15.40 6.85
N TYR A 183 7.94 15.56 6.85
CA TYR A 183 7.26 16.53 6.02
C TYR A 183 7.73 17.95 6.32
N ASP A 184 7.76 18.35 7.59
CA ASP A 184 8.14 19.70 8.00
C ASP A 184 9.63 19.99 7.75
N LEU A 185 10.52 19.00 7.88
CA LEU A 185 11.93 19.16 7.49
C LEU A 185 12.12 19.34 5.98
N LEU A 186 11.36 18.61 5.16
CA LEU A 186 11.49 18.68 3.71
C LEU A 186 10.82 19.93 3.12
N HIS A 187 9.68 20.34 3.68
CA HIS A 187 8.82 21.35 3.07
C HIS A 187 8.70 22.65 3.88
N ASN A 188 9.02 22.62 5.17
CA ASN A 188 8.87 23.74 6.10
C ASN A 188 10.17 24.11 6.82
N SER A 189 11.33 23.72 6.28
CA SER A 189 12.64 24.01 6.89
C SER A 189 12.92 25.52 7.02
N HIS A 190 12.32 26.35 6.17
CA HIS A 190 12.40 27.81 6.23
C HIS A 190 11.78 28.41 7.50
N LEU A 191 10.91 27.67 8.21
CA LEU A 191 10.34 28.09 9.50
C LEU A 191 11.37 28.02 10.64
N ASN A 192 12.49 27.34 10.45
CA ASN A 192 13.59 27.23 11.41
C ASN A 192 13.15 26.77 12.82
N LEU A 193 12.24 25.79 12.88
CA LEU A 193 11.78 25.20 14.13
C LEU A 193 12.95 24.50 14.84
N THR A 194 13.34 25.02 16.00
CA THR A 194 14.47 24.52 16.79
C THR A 194 14.11 23.15 17.37
N GLY A 195 15.04 22.19 17.33
CA GLY A 195 14.79 20.83 17.82
C GLY A 195 14.01 19.91 16.85
N LEU A 196 13.56 20.40 15.68
CA LEU A 196 12.82 19.58 14.72
C LEU A 196 13.68 18.45 14.14
N SER A 197 14.98 18.71 13.94
CA SER A 197 15.94 17.70 13.48
C SER A 197 16.17 16.62 14.55
N ASP A 198 16.28 17.02 15.81
CA ASP A 198 16.45 16.10 16.94
C ASP A 198 15.19 15.24 17.12
N LEU A 199 14.00 15.86 16.99
CA LEU A 199 12.72 15.15 17.02
C LEU A 199 12.60 14.13 15.88
N PHE A 200 13.07 14.50 14.68
CA PHE A 200 13.11 13.57 13.55
C PHE A 200 14.02 12.38 13.83
N GLU A 201 15.22 12.59 14.38
CA GLU A 201 16.14 11.50 14.72
C GLU A 201 15.55 10.54 15.76
N VAL A 202 14.98 11.09 16.85
CA VAL A 202 14.33 10.29 17.90
C VAL A 202 13.12 9.53 17.35
N SER A 203 12.25 10.22 16.59
CA SER A 203 11.06 9.59 16.00
C SER A 203 11.42 8.52 14.98
N GLN A 204 12.49 8.71 14.19
CA GLN A 204 12.97 7.72 13.23
C GLN A 204 13.47 6.45 13.92
N LEU A 205 14.29 6.57 14.97
CA LEU A 205 14.79 5.43 15.74
C LEU A 205 13.66 4.57 16.30
N LEU A 206 12.58 5.21 16.76
CA LEU A 206 11.39 4.50 17.22
C LEU A 206 10.57 3.94 16.06
N ALA A 207 10.32 4.73 15.01
CA ALA A 207 9.51 4.36 13.85
C ALA A 207 10.07 3.16 13.07
N ASP A 208 11.40 3.08 12.92
CA ASP A 208 12.11 1.96 12.29
C ASP A 208 11.84 0.62 12.99
N SER A 209 11.48 0.66 14.27
CA SER A 209 11.03 -0.51 15.03
C SER A 209 9.52 -0.66 15.05
N VAL A 210 8.77 0.44 15.14
CA VAL A 210 7.31 0.42 15.29
C VAL A 210 6.64 -0.03 13.99
N ILE A 211 6.84 0.72 12.91
CA ILE A 211 6.17 0.54 11.62
C ILE A 211 6.23 -0.91 11.12
N PRO A 212 7.40 -1.58 11.05
CA PRO A 212 7.44 -2.95 10.55
C PRO A 212 6.82 -3.97 11.52
N ASN A 213 6.75 -3.68 12.82
CA ASN A 213 6.25 -4.60 13.86
C ASN A 213 4.77 -4.40 14.20
N GLU A 214 4.14 -3.31 13.76
CA GLU A 214 2.70 -3.10 13.87
C GLU A 214 1.88 -4.20 13.18
N TYR A 215 2.44 -4.81 12.13
CA TYR A 215 1.82 -5.90 11.37
C TYR A 215 2.34 -7.29 11.80
N GLY A 216 2.76 -7.41 13.07
CA GLY A 216 3.28 -8.63 13.69
C GLY A 216 4.71 -8.45 14.17
N ILE A 217 4.99 -8.82 15.42
CA ILE A 217 6.30 -8.63 16.04
C ILE A 217 7.29 -9.76 15.75
N ASN A 218 6.80 -10.87 15.17
CA ASN A 218 7.61 -12.03 14.76
C ASN A 218 7.12 -12.63 13.44
N PRO A 219 7.90 -13.53 12.80
CA PRO A 219 7.56 -14.06 11.48
C PRO A 219 6.21 -14.78 11.41
N LYS A 220 5.81 -15.48 12.49
CA LYS A 220 4.53 -16.21 12.53
C LYS A 220 3.35 -15.24 12.53
N GLN A 221 3.42 -14.17 13.34
CA GLN A 221 2.41 -13.12 13.35
C GLN A 221 2.37 -12.38 12.02
N LYS A 222 3.53 -11.98 11.47
CA LYS A 222 3.62 -11.29 10.17
C LYS A 222 2.98 -12.13 9.05
N LEU A 223 3.26 -13.43 9.01
CA LEU A 223 2.64 -14.35 8.04
C LEU A 223 1.12 -14.43 8.24
N LYS A 224 0.67 -14.59 9.49
CA LYS A 224 -0.77 -14.68 9.82
C LYS A 224 -1.51 -13.41 9.39
N ILE A 225 -1.02 -12.24 9.80
CA ILE A 225 -1.60 -10.92 9.49
C ILE A 225 -1.55 -10.68 7.97
N GLY A 226 -0.38 -10.84 7.36
CA GLY A 226 -0.19 -10.66 5.91
C GLY A 226 -1.09 -11.56 5.09
N SER A 227 -1.26 -12.83 5.49
CA SER A 227 -2.16 -13.77 4.81
C SER A 227 -3.63 -13.36 4.88
N LYS A 228 -4.05 -12.61 5.91
CA LYS A 228 -5.41 -12.10 6.06
C LYS A 228 -5.61 -10.86 5.21
N ILE A 229 -4.69 -9.88 5.30
CA ILE A 229 -4.75 -8.64 4.51
C ILE A 229 -4.69 -8.94 3.02
N ALA A 230 -3.74 -9.77 2.58
CA ALA A 230 -3.51 -10.03 1.17
C ALA A 230 -4.45 -11.10 0.57
N ARG A 231 -5.28 -11.78 1.38
CA ARG A 231 -6.07 -12.95 0.94
C ARG A 231 -6.87 -12.68 -0.33
N ARG A 232 -7.67 -11.61 -0.30
CA ARG A 232 -8.61 -11.29 -1.37
C ARG A 232 -7.85 -10.89 -2.64
N LEU A 233 -6.83 -10.03 -2.50
CA LEU A 233 -5.99 -9.58 -3.61
C LEU A 233 -5.25 -10.75 -4.27
N LEU A 234 -4.62 -11.63 -3.48
CA LEU A 234 -3.93 -12.82 -3.99
C LEU A 234 -4.91 -13.77 -4.69
N GLY A 235 -6.10 -13.98 -4.12
CA GLY A 235 -7.16 -14.77 -4.76
C GLY A 235 -7.55 -14.20 -6.13
N LYS A 236 -7.71 -12.87 -6.24
CA LYS A 236 -8.03 -12.21 -7.51
C LYS A 236 -6.90 -12.35 -8.53
N ILE A 237 -5.65 -12.15 -8.13
CA ILE A 237 -4.48 -12.34 -9.00
C ILE A 237 -4.44 -13.77 -9.53
N LEU A 238 -4.67 -14.77 -8.69
CA LEU A 238 -4.70 -16.18 -9.12
C LEU A 238 -5.81 -16.47 -10.13
N ILE A 239 -7.01 -15.94 -9.88
CA ILE A 239 -8.15 -16.07 -10.80
C ILE A 239 -7.83 -15.39 -12.14
N ASP A 240 -7.28 -14.18 -12.11
CA ASP A 240 -6.96 -13.42 -13.31
C ASP A 240 -5.87 -14.13 -14.13
N LEU A 241 -4.80 -14.60 -13.49
CA LEU A 241 -3.77 -15.40 -14.15
C LEU A 241 -4.35 -16.66 -14.80
N HIS A 242 -5.26 -17.34 -14.11
CA HIS A 242 -5.91 -18.53 -14.65
C HIS A 242 -6.81 -18.18 -15.86
N ASN A 243 -7.56 -17.07 -15.80
CA ASN A 243 -8.39 -16.60 -16.91
C ASN A 243 -7.56 -16.19 -18.11
N THR A 244 -6.50 -15.38 -17.93
CA THR A 244 -5.58 -14.99 -19.00
C THR A 244 -4.97 -16.21 -19.67
N ARG A 245 -4.55 -17.22 -18.89
CA ARG A 245 -4.02 -18.47 -19.46
C ARG A 245 -5.06 -19.18 -20.32
N ARG A 246 -6.33 -19.25 -19.89
CA ARG A 246 -7.42 -19.85 -20.67
C ARG A 246 -7.72 -19.07 -21.96
N GLU A 247 -7.75 -17.74 -21.88
CA GLU A 247 -7.99 -16.88 -23.04
C GLU A 247 -6.87 -17.01 -24.10
N VAL A 248 -5.61 -17.01 -23.66
CA VAL A 248 -4.46 -17.22 -24.56
C VAL A 248 -4.53 -18.60 -25.21
N ALA A 249 -4.86 -19.65 -24.45
CA ALA A 249 -5.01 -20.99 -25.00
C ALA A 249 -6.18 -21.10 -26.01
N ALA A 250 -7.30 -20.44 -25.73
CA ALA A 250 -8.45 -20.39 -26.65
C ALA A 250 -8.11 -19.64 -27.95
N ALA A 251 -7.46 -18.48 -27.86
CA ALA A 251 -7.03 -17.72 -29.02
C ALA A 251 -6.00 -18.48 -29.89
N ALA A 252 -5.09 -19.22 -29.26
CA ALA A 252 -4.15 -20.10 -29.97
C ALA A 252 -4.89 -21.24 -30.70
N ALA A 253 -5.87 -21.89 -30.04
CA ALA A 253 -6.67 -22.94 -30.65
C ALA A 253 -7.54 -22.42 -31.82
N GLU A 254 -8.10 -21.22 -31.72
CA GLU A 254 -8.85 -20.58 -32.81
C GLU A 254 -7.95 -20.25 -34.02
N SER A 255 -6.73 -19.79 -33.77
CA SER A 255 -5.71 -19.59 -34.81
C SER A 255 -5.32 -20.90 -35.49
N ASP A 256 -5.16 -21.98 -34.73
CA ASP A 256 -4.84 -23.30 -35.27
C ASP A 256 -5.99 -23.87 -36.11
N ILE A 257 -7.24 -23.68 -35.68
CA ILE A 257 -8.44 -24.07 -36.46
C ILE A 257 -8.53 -23.27 -37.77
N TYR A 258 -8.25 -21.96 -37.75
CA TYR A 258 -8.24 -21.14 -38.96
C TYR A 258 -7.15 -21.57 -39.94
N ASN A 259 -5.94 -21.87 -39.44
CA ASN A 259 -4.84 -22.39 -40.24
C ASN A 259 -5.16 -23.78 -40.81
N ASP A 260 -5.82 -24.65 -40.06
CA ASP A 260 -6.21 -25.98 -40.54
C ASP A 260 -7.33 -25.89 -41.59
N ILE A 261 -8.33 -25.01 -41.42
CA ILE A 261 -9.36 -24.74 -42.45
C ILE A 261 -8.74 -24.17 -43.74
N MET A 262 -7.76 -23.27 -43.63
CA MET A 262 -7.03 -22.74 -44.79
C MET A 262 -6.16 -23.81 -45.48
N THR A 263 -5.53 -24.69 -44.70
CA THR A 263 -4.73 -25.82 -45.22
C THR A 263 -5.62 -26.87 -45.90
N VAL A 264 -6.78 -27.18 -45.32
CA VAL A 264 -7.78 -28.08 -45.91
C VAL A 264 -8.43 -27.46 -47.16
N SER A 265 -8.66 -26.14 -47.18
CA SER A 265 -9.23 -25.46 -48.37
C SER A 265 -8.24 -25.39 -49.54
N SER A 266 -6.93 -25.26 -49.26
CA SER A 266 -5.87 -25.27 -50.27
C SER A 266 -5.53 -26.68 -50.74
N ALA A 267 -5.64 -27.70 -49.87
CA ALA A 267 -5.59 -29.11 -50.25
C ALA A 267 -6.76 -29.49 -51.18
N LYS A 268 -7.99 -29.04 -50.89
CA LYS A 268 -9.17 -29.26 -51.76
C LYS A 268 -9.09 -28.51 -53.11
N ARG A 269 -8.27 -27.46 -53.23
CA ARG A 269 -7.98 -26.80 -54.52
C ARG A 269 -6.94 -27.54 -55.36
N LYS A 270 -6.04 -28.33 -54.75
CA LYS A 270 -5.11 -29.20 -55.49
C LYS A 270 -5.75 -30.51 -55.95
N GLU A 271 -6.78 -30.98 -55.28
CA GLU A 271 -7.47 -32.24 -55.63
C GLU A 271 -8.50 -32.09 -56.77
N ARG A 272 -8.83 -30.87 -57.19
CA ARG A 272 -9.68 -30.59 -58.38
C ARG A 272 -8.88 -30.36 -59.68
N SER A 273 -7.61 -30.75 -59.73
CA SER A 273 -6.78 -30.66 -60.94
C SER A 273 -6.25 -32.03 -61.42
N TYR A 274 -6.72 -33.14 -60.84
CA TYR A 274 -6.16 -34.47 -61.13
C TYR A 274 -7.23 -35.58 -61.24
N TYR A 275 -8.41 -35.26 -61.74
CA TYR A 275 -9.39 -36.27 -62.16
C TYR A 275 -9.95 -35.95 -63.54
N GLU A 276 -9.05 -35.96 -64.52
CA GLU A 276 -9.40 -36.16 -65.92
C GLU A 276 -8.34 -37.05 -66.57
N GLU A 277 -7.98 -38.19 -65.96
CA GLU A 277 -7.39 -39.30 -66.71
C GLU A 277 -7.34 -40.61 -65.88
N VAL A 278 -7.81 -41.70 -66.51
CA VAL A 278 -7.61 -43.12 -66.16
C VAL A 278 -8.48 -43.65 -65.00
N LYS A 279 -9.71 -44.12 -65.22
CA LYS A 279 -10.15 -45.46 -65.74
C LYS A 279 -9.52 -46.71 -65.08
N HIS A 280 -10.44 -47.55 -64.58
CA HIS A 280 -10.41 -49.02 -64.40
C HIS A 280 -10.07 -49.65 -63.03
N GLU A 281 -11.06 -50.44 -62.58
CA GLU A 281 -11.02 -51.70 -61.81
C GLU A 281 -10.91 -51.73 -60.27
N CYS A 282 -12.11 -51.81 -59.66
CA CYS A 282 -12.61 -52.88 -58.75
C CYS A 282 -11.64 -53.65 -57.84
N VAL A 283 -11.90 -53.65 -56.52
CA VAL A 283 -12.37 -54.80 -55.70
C VAL A 283 -12.33 -54.47 -54.18
N GLU A 284 -13.44 -54.82 -53.53
CA GLU A 284 -13.74 -55.09 -52.09
C GLU A 284 -12.73 -54.80 -50.96
N ARG A 285 -13.21 -54.21 -49.84
CA ARG A 285 -13.70 -54.93 -48.64
C ARG A 285 -13.50 -54.14 -47.32
N SER A 286 -14.63 -53.95 -46.62
CA SER A 286 -14.93 -53.95 -45.17
C SER A 286 -14.00 -53.37 -44.07
N ILE A 287 -14.71 -52.70 -43.16
CA ILE A 287 -14.41 -52.10 -41.85
C ILE A 287 -13.89 -53.11 -40.81
N SER A 288 -12.90 -52.75 -39.97
CA SER A 288 -13.04 -52.70 -38.48
C SER A 288 -11.75 -52.37 -37.71
N ASN A 289 -11.96 -51.61 -36.61
CA ASN A 289 -11.28 -51.60 -35.31
C ASN A 289 -9.77 -51.34 -35.19
N LYS A 290 -9.43 -50.23 -34.53
CA LYS A 290 -8.27 -50.14 -33.63
C LYS A 290 -8.65 -49.51 -32.29
N LYS A 291 -8.36 -50.27 -31.23
CA LYS A 291 -8.36 -49.88 -29.81
C LYS A 291 -7.31 -48.80 -29.56
N GLY A 292 -7.67 -47.75 -28.84
CA GLY A 292 -6.75 -46.78 -28.23
C GLY A 292 -6.56 -47.10 -26.75
N ILE A 293 -5.34 -46.91 -26.29
CA ILE A 293 -4.78 -47.25 -24.98
C ILE A 293 -5.13 -46.17 -23.94
N ASP A 294 -5.56 -46.61 -22.76
CA ASP A 294 -5.71 -45.81 -21.54
C ASP A 294 -4.34 -45.37 -20.99
N LEU A 295 -4.23 -44.09 -20.64
CA LEU A 295 -3.29 -43.62 -19.62
C LEU A 295 -4.05 -42.70 -18.66
N ASP A 296 -4.05 -43.17 -17.42
CA ASP A 296 -4.65 -42.65 -16.20
C ASP A 296 -3.83 -41.47 -15.67
N ASP A 297 -4.39 -40.27 -15.68
CA ASP A 297 -3.86 -39.09 -14.97
C ASP A 297 -4.92 -38.63 -13.95
N SER A 298 -4.87 -39.29 -12.79
CA SER A 298 -5.59 -38.93 -11.58
C SER A 298 -4.94 -37.69 -10.94
N HIS A 299 -5.46 -36.52 -11.30
CA HIS A 299 -5.34 -35.31 -10.49
C HIS A 299 -6.75 -34.79 -10.20
N GLU A 300 -7.26 -35.08 -9.00
CA GLU A 300 -8.49 -34.47 -8.47
C GLU A 300 -8.32 -32.95 -8.36
N GLU A 301 -8.85 -32.21 -9.32
CA GLU A 301 -9.09 -30.77 -9.19
C GLU A 301 -10.12 -30.52 -8.09
N THR A 302 -9.69 -29.90 -7.00
CA THR A 302 -10.56 -29.45 -5.91
C THR A 302 -11.43 -28.29 -6.40
N LYS A 303 -12.69 -28.59 -6.64
CA LYS A 303 -13.72 -27.72 -7.21
C LYS A 303 -14.20 -26.69 -6.18
N TYR A 304 -13.55 -25.53 -6.10
CA TYR A 304 -14.10 -24.35 -5.41
C TYR A 304 -14.78 -23.42 -6.42
N CYS A 305 -15.97 -23.80 -6.89
CA CYS A 305 -16.91 -22.85 -7.48
C CYS A 305 -17.83 -22.35 -6.37
N LEU A 306 -17.69 -21.08 -5.98
CA LEU A 306 -18.76 -20.37 -5.29
C LEU A 306 -19.58 -19.64 -6.36
N ASP A 307 -20.77 -20.17 -6.64
CA ASP A 307 -21.77 -19.45 -7.43
C ASP A 307 -22.25 -18.20 -6.66
N PRO A 308 -22.50 -17.08 -7.36
CA PRO A 308 -22.98 -15.86 -6.73
C PRO A 308 -24.47 -15.95 -6.40
N LYS A 309 -24.81 -15.67 -5.13
CA LYS A 309 -26.09 -15.08 -4.72
C LYS A 309 -25.83 -13.92 -3.79
#